data_AF-A0A962DDZ8-F1
#
_entry.id   AF-A0A962DDZ8-F1
#
_cell.length_a   1.000
_cell.length_b   1.000
_cell.length_c   1.000
_cell.angle_alpha   90.00
_cell.angle_beta   90.00
_cell.angle_gamma   90.00
#
_symmetry.space_group_name_H-M   'P 1'
#
loop_
_entity.id
_entity.type
_entity.pdbx_description
1 polymer ?
#
loop_
_entity_poly.entity_id
_entity_poly.type
_entity_poly.pdbx_seq_one_letter_code
_entity_poly.pdbx_strand_id
1 'polypeptide(L)'
;MFDVFKKLNERGSVTDELLIDIYASPELRGLAILIDRPFRKTLQKLELDLNDGHLIFVFEGEKKDLGTPLKEDLVPFFLERDRVKFNVMDMETLTPVESFIVPLSVREKRS
;
A
#
# COMPACT_ATOMS: atom_id res chain seq x y z
N MET A 1 -0.93 5.93 -20.01
CA MET A 1 -0.38 7.24 -19.56
C MET A 1 -0.23 7.18 -18.04
N PHE A 2 0.90 6.66 -17.54
CA PHE A 2 1.28 6.58 -16.11
C PHE A 2 2.63 7.27 -15.83
N ASP A 3 3.00 8.24 -16.68
CA ASP A 3 4.32 8.90 -16.70
C ASP A 3 4.52 9.96 -15.59
N VAL A 4 3.66 10.00 -14.56
CA VAL A 4 3.67 11.07 -13.54
C VAL A 4 4.16 10.60 -12.16
N PHE A 5 4.58 9.34 -12.04
CA PHE A 5 5.18 8.80 -10.83
C PHE A 5 6.67 8.61 -11.05
N LYS A 6 7.49 9.49 -10.44
CA LYS A 6 8.91 9.20 -10.24
C LYS A 6 9.00 7.95 -9.35
N LYS A 7 9.35 6.84 -9.97
CA LYS A 7 9.01 5.47 -9.55
C LYS A 7 9.85 4.99 -8.35
N LEU A 8 9.47 5.36 -7.13
CA LEU A 8 9.86 4.60 -5.94
C LEU A 8 8.94 3.37 -5.89
N ASN A 9 9.47 2.21 -6.25
CA ASN A 9 8.71 0.96 -6.35
C ASN A 9 9.12 -0.01 -5.25
N GLU A 10 8.15 -0.52 -4.50
CA GLU A 10 8.29 -1.68 -3.60
C GLU A 10 7.40 -2.80 -4.13
N ARG A 11 7.95 -4.02 -4.20
CA ARG A 11 7.18 -5.23 -4.52
C ARG A 11 7.12 -6.13 -3.30
N GLY A 12 5.91 -6.44 -2.85
CA GLY A 12 5.68 -7.35 -1.74
C GLY A 12 4.49 -8.28 -1.98
N SER A 13 4.28 -9.22 -1.05
CA SER A 13 3.13 -10.13 -1.08
C SER A 13 2.49 -10.20 0.32
N VAL A 14 1.20 -9.92 0.38
CA VAL A 14 0.39 -9.99 1.63
C VAL A 14 -0.22 -11.38 1.81
N THR A 15 -0.22 -12.18 0.74
CA THR A 15 -0.63 -13.59 0.66
C THR A 15 0.14 -14.25 -0.48
N ASP A 16 0.30 -15.58 -0.47
CA ASP A 16 1.06 -16.38 -1.46
C ASP A 16 0.69 -16.17 -2.95
N GLU A 17 -0.31 -15.34 -3.27
CA GLU A 17 -0.84 -15.15 -4.62
C GLU A 17 -1.06 -13.69 -5.06
N LEU A 18 -0.88 -12.68 -4.19
CA LEU A 18 -1.28 -11.29 -4.49
C LEU A 18 -0.05 -10.40 -4.65
N LEU A 19 0.08 -9.77 -5.83
CA LEU A 19 1.16 -8.84 -6.12
C LEU A 19 0.75 -7.44 -5.71
N ILE A 20 1.60 -6.80 -4.89
CA ILE A 20 1.43 -5.42 -4.48
C ILE A 20 2.60 -4.61 -5.01
N ASP A 21 2.29 -3.57 -5.79
CA ASP A 21 3.26 -2.53 -6.14
C ASP A 21 2.84 -1.22 -5.44
N ILE A 22 3.77 -0.59 -4.73
CA ILE A 22 3.55 0.69 -4.03
C ILE A 22 4.24 1.81 -4.81
N TYR A 23 3.50 2.87 -5.09
CA TYR A 23 3.99 4.03 -5.82
C TYR A 23 3.78 5.32 -5.03
N ALA A 24 4.83 6.11 -4.93
CA ALA A 24 4.78 7.48 -4.47
C ALA A 24 5.19 8.44 -5.61
N SER A 25 4.57 9.62 -5.65
CA SER A 25 5.03 10.74 -6.48
C SER A 25 5.32 11.92 -5.57
N PRO A 26 6.59 12.31 -5.40
CA PRO A 26 6.95 13.54 -4.67
C PRO A 26 6.29 14.78 -5.28
N GLU A 27 6.28 14.86 -6.61
CA GLU A 27 5.78 16.02 -7.37
C GLU A 27 4.28 16.21 -7.21
N LEU A 28 3.51 15.12 -7.31
CA LEU A 28 2.06 15.16 -7.13
C LEU A 28 1.63 15.02 -5.67
N ARG A 29 2.59 14.82 -4.75
CA ARG A 29 2.32 14.33 -3.39
C ARG A 29 1.28 13.22 -3.44
N GLY A 30 1.51 12.22 -4.29
CA GLY A 30 0.63 11.09 -4.49
C GLY A 30 1.17 9.83 -3.82
N LEU A 31 0.27 9.00 -3.27
CA LEU A 31 0.57 7.63 -2.85
C LEU A 31 -0.54 6.74 -3.40
N ALA A 32 -0.16 5.70 -4.11
CA ALA A 32 -1.08 4.71 -4.66
C ALA A 32 -0.52 3.31 -4.45
N ILE A 33 -1.39 2.40 -4.03
CA ILE A 33 -1.07 0.98 -3.97
C ILE A 33 -1.82 0.28 -5.10
N LEU A 34 -1.09 -0.49 -5.90
CA LEU A 34 -1.64 -1.28 -6.99
C LEU A 34 -1.67 -2.75 -6.59
N ILE A 35 -2.78 -3.42 -6.89
CA ILE A 35 -2.95 -4.85 -6.67
C ILE A 35 -3.44 -5.52 -7.95
N ASP A 36 -2.97 -6.74 -8.21
CA ASP A 36 -3.33 -7.49 -9.42
C ASP A 36 -4.74 -8.12 -9.35
N ARG A 37 -5.30 -8.24 -8.15
CA ARG A 37 -6.64 -8.79 -7.90
C ARG A 37 -7.26 -8.22 -6.62
N PRO A 38 -8.60 -8.23 -6.48
CA PRO A 38 -9.27 -7.81 -5.24
C PRO A 38 -8.89 -8.69 -4.05
N PHE A 39 -8.95 -8.13 -2.84
CA PHE A 39 -8.79 -8.90 -1.62
C PHE A 39 -9.97 -9.86 -1.42
N ARG A 40 -9.70 -11.10 -0.99
CA ARG A 40 -10.74 -12.09 -0.65
C ARG A 40 -11.57 -11.67 0.57
N LYS A 41 -10.98 -10.89 1.47
CA LYS A 41 -11.64 -10.30 2.65
C LYS A 41 -11.57 -8.79 2.58
N THR A 42 -12.53 -8.13 3.22
CA THR A 42 -12.57 -6.67 3.32
C THR A 42 -11.38 -6.15 4.12
N LEU A 43 -10.51 -5.36 3.47
CA LEU A 43 -9.44 -4.63 4.14
C LEU A 43 -10.06 -3.49 4.94
N GLN A 44 -9.91 -3.53 6.26
CA GLN A 44 -10.49 -2.52 7.16
C GLN A 44 -9.58 -1.30 7.31
N LYS A 45 -8.27 -1.51 7.36
CA LYS A 45 -7.26 -0.45 7.44
C LYS A 45 -5.87 -0.96 7.08
N LEU A 46 -4.98 -0.01 6.83
CA LEU A 46 -3.54 -0.22 6.73
C LEU A 46 -2.87 0.32 7.98
N GLU A 47 -1.93 -0.41 8.56
CA GLU A 47 -1.06 0.09 9.63
C GLU A 47 0.38 0.20 9.11
N LEU A 48 1.02 1.35 9.33
CA LEU A 48 2.47 1.49 9.18
C LEU A 48 3.11 1.27 10.55
N ASP A 49 3.94 0.24 10.67
CA ASP A 49 4.79 0.04 11.84
C ASP A 49 6.13 0.73 11.61
N LEU A 50 6.41 1.80 12.35
CA LEU A 50 7.65 2.55 12.21
C LEU A 50 8.86 1.88 12.86
N ASN A 51 8.66 0.87 13.71
CA ASN A 51 9.79 0.19 14.36
C ASN A 51 10.54 -0.68 13.36
N ASP A 52 9.77 -1.47 12.60
CA ASP A 52 10.32 -2.44 11.65
C ASP A 52 10.18 -1.93 10.20
N GLY A 53 9.47 -0.82 9.98
CA GLY A 53 9.23 -0.25 8.64
C GLY A 53 8.22 -1.05 7.82
N HIS A 54 7.36 -1.85 8.46
CA HIS A 54 6.44 -2.76 7.76
C HIS A 54 5.05 -2.18 7.55
N LEU A 55 4.40 -2.60 6.46
CA LEU A 55 2.97 -2.40 6.26
C LEU A 55 2.18 -3.61 6.70
N ILE A 56 1.22 -3.37 7.58
CA ILE A 56 0.34 -4.38 8.13
C ILE A 56 -1.07 -4.14 7.61
N PHE A 57 -1.58 -5.11 6.87
CA PHE A 57 -2.92 -5.14 6.31
C PHE A 57 -3.86 -5.74 7.36
N VAL A 58 -4.83 -4.96 7.81
CA VAL A 58 -5.78 -5.39 8.85
C VAL A 58 -7.13 -5.67 8.20
N PHE A 59 -7.47 -6.95 8.18
CA PHE A 59 -8.76 -7.46 7.72
C PHE A 59 -9.65 -7.76 8.93
N GLU A 60 -10.92 -8.07 8.67
CA GLU A 60 -11.81 -8.56 9.71
C GLU A 60 -11.30 -9.90 10.29
N GLY A 61 -10.86 -9.87 11.56
CA GLY A 61 -10.39 -11.04 12.29
C GLY A 61 -8.96 -11.51 11.97
N GLU A 62 -8.22 -10.83 11.08
CA GLU A 62 -6.82 -11.18 10.80
C GLU A 62 -5.94 -9.97 10.45
N LYS A 63 -4.64 -10.11 10.67
CA LYS A 63 -3.61 -9.16 10.24
C LYS A 63 -2.57 -9.88 9.41
N LYS A 64 -2.09 -9.23 8.34
CA LYS A 64 -1.04 -9.76 7.48
C LYS A 64 0.00 -8.69 7.18
N ASP A 65 1.26 -9.07 7.29
CA ASP A 65 2.37 -8.22 6.89
C ASP A 65 2.56 -8.26 5.36
N LEU A 66 3.09 -7.20 4.77
CA LEU A 66 3.58 -7.18 3.38
C LEU A 66 4.75 -8.16 3.16
N GLY A 67 5.39 -8.61 4.24
CA GLY A 67 6.51 -9.54 4.25
C GLY A 67 7.87 -8.86 4.00
N THR A 68 7.87 -7.61 3.55
CA THR A 68 9.07 -6.82 3.30
C THR A 68 8.94 -5.43 3.94
N PRO A 69 10.02 -4.90 4.56
CA PRO A 69 10.04 -3.51 4.98
C PRO A 69 9.81 -2.58 3.79
N LEU A 70 9.11 -1.47 4.02
CA LEU A 70 9.08 -0.33 3.11
C LEU A 70 10.48 0.28 3.00
N LYS A 71 10.84 0.69 1.79
CA LYS A 71 11.93 1.63 1.59
C LYS A 71 11.69 2.90 2.38
N GLU A 72 12.76 3.39 3.01
CA GLU A 72 12.75 4.59 3.85
C GLU A 72 12.22 5.83 3.12
N ASP A 73 12.42 5.91 1.80
CA ASP A 73 11.95 7.02 0.97
C ASP A 73 10.43 7.03 0.73
N LEU A 74 9.75 5.89 0.95
CA LEU A 74 8.28 5.80 0.90
C LEU A 74 7.64 6.19 2.23
N VAL A 75 8.33 6.03 3.35
CA VAL A 75 7.80 6.28 4.70
C VAL A 75 7.18 7.67 4.86
N PRO A 76 7.82 8.79 4.44
CA PRO A 76 7.23 10.13 4.55
C PRO A 76 5.87 10.26 3.85
N PHE A 77 5.65 9.52 2.75
CA PHE A 77 4.37 9.55 2.05
C PHE A 77 3.27 8.88 2.88
N PHE A 78 3.57 7.86 3.66
CA PHE A 78 2.57 7.29 4.57
C PHE A 78 2.30 8.24 5.76
N LEU A 79 3.32 8.91 6.29
CA LEU A 79 3.17 9.82 7.44
C LEU A 79 2.33 11.07 7.16
N GLU A 80 2.28 11.54 5.92
CA GLU A 80 1.49 12.71 5.52
C GLU A 80 0.00 12.39 5.27
N ARG A 81 -0.45 11.15 5.49
CA ARG A 81 -1.78 10.68 5.08
C ARG A 81 -2.52 9.97 6.20
N ASP A 82 -3.83 10.13 6.20
CA ASP A 82 -4.79 9.43 7.05
C ASP A 82 -5.50 8.29 6.31
N ARG A 83 -5.37 8.25 4.98
CA ARG A 83 -6.00 7.26 4.09
C ARG A 83 -5.12 6.94 2.90
N VAL A 84 -5.26 5.73 2.37
CA VAL A 84 -4.51 5.25 1.20
C VAL A 84 -5.46 4.72 0.14
N LYS A 85 -5.19 5.09 -1.12
CA LYS A 85 -5.93 4.59 -2.28
C LYS A 85 -5.30 3.30 -2.79
N PHE A 86 -6.12 2.28 -2.90
CA PHE A 86 -5.82 1.03 -3.59
C PHE A 86 -6.47 1.06 -4.97
N ASN A 87 -5.77 0.55 -5.98
CA ASN A 87 -6.28 0.36 -7.32
C ASN A 87 -6.08 -1.11 -7.71
N VAL A 88 -7.18 -1.79 -8.05
CA VAL A 88 -7.10 -3.11 -8.68
C VAL A 88 -6.80 -2.89 -10.15
N MET A 89 -5.72 -3.49 -10.63
CA MET A 89 -5.23 -3.32 -12.00
C MET A 89 -5.67 -4.50 -12.85
N ASP A 90 -6.18 -4.21 -14.05
CA ASP A 90 -6.18 -5.19 -15.13
C ASP A 90 -4.75 -5.35 -15.62
N MET A 91 -4.20 -6.56 -15.48
CA MET A 91 -2.81 -6.87 -15.82
C MET A 91 -2.57 -6.99 -17.33
N GLU A 92 -3.62 -7.17 -18.14
CA GLU A 92 -3.53 -7.19 -19.61
C GLU A 92 -3.44 -5.77 -20.16
N THR A 93 -4.31 -4.87 -19.68
CA THR A 93 -4.39 -3.49 -20.18
C THR A 93 -3.55 -2.49 -19.36
N LEU A 94 -3.06 -2.91 -18.19
CA LEU A 94 -2.39 -2.07 -17.20
C LEU A 94 -3.23 -0.86 -16.79
N THR A 95 -4.55 -1.03 -16.70
CA THR A 95 -5.49 0.03 -16.29
C THR A 95 -6.21 -0.29 -14.97
N PRO A 96 -6.51 0.70 -14.12
CA PRO A 96 -7.32 0.51 -12.93
C PRO A 96 -8.75 0.10 -13.31
N VAL A 97 -9.18 -1.07 -12.86
CA VAL A 97 -10.57 -1.55 -13.01
C VAL A 97 -11.42 -1.23 -11.80
N GLU A 98 -10.82 -1.19 -10.61
CA GLU A 98 -11.49 -0.85 -9.37
C GLU A 98 -10.57 0.01 -8.50
N SER A 99 -11.17 0.84 -7.64
CA SER A 99 -10.43 1.63 -6.67
C SER A 99 -11.20 1.73 -5.37
N PHE A 100 -10.49 1.60 -4.25
CA PHE A 100 -11.05 1.81 -2.92
C PHE A 100 -10.05 2.53 -2.01
N ILE A 101 -10.56 3.17 -0.96
CA ILE A 101 -9.75 3.97 -0.04
C ILE A 101 -9.90 3.43 1.37
N VAL A 102 -8.79 3.06 1.99
CA VAL A 102 -8.77 2.52 3.35
C VAL A 102 -8.10 3.52 4.32
N PRO A 103 -8.51 3.56 5.59
CA PRO A 103 -7.80 4.29 6.64
C PRO A 103 -6.36 3.81 6.79
N LEU A 104 -5.46 4.74 7.11
CA LEU A 104 -4.09 4.50 7.51
C LEU A 104 -3.92 4.89 8.97
N SER A 105 -3.26 4.03 9.74
CA SER A 105 -2.83 4.36 11.10
C SER A 105 -1.35 4.09 11.28
N VAL A 106 -0.65 4.99 11.95
CA VAL A 106 0.76 4.82 12.28
C VAL A 106 0.86 4.19 13.67
N ARG A 107 1.67 3.13 13.80
CA ARG A 107 2.02 2.50 15.07
C ARG A 107 3.46 2.85 15.41
N GLU A 108 3.62 3.57 16.51
CA GLU A 108 4.92 3.79 17.17
C GLU A 108 4.90 3.09 18.52
N LYS A 109 6.03 2.54 18.94
CA LYS A 109 6.17 2.10 20.33
C LYS A 109 6.21 3.34 21.21
N ARG A 110 5.16 3.55 22.03
CA ARG A 110 5.27 4.48 23.17
C ARG A 110 6.38 3.94 24.06
N SER A 111 7.52 4.62 24.07
CA SER A 111 8.58 4.40 25.06
C SER A 111 8.15 4.93 26.41
#